data_AF-A0A1P8Q4S4-F1
#
_entry.id   AF-A0A1P8Q4S4-F1
#
_cell.length_a   1.000
_cell.length_b   1.000
_cell.length_c   1.000
_cell.angle_alpha   90.00
_cell.angle_beta   90.00
_cell.angle_gamma   90.00
#
_symmetry.space_group_name_H-M   'P 1'
#
loop_
_entity.id
_entity.type
_entity.pdbx_description
1 polymer ?
#
loop_
_entity_poly.entity_id
_entity_poly.type
_entity_poly.pdbx_seq_one_letter_code
_entity_poly.pdbx_strand_id
1 'polypeptide(L)'
;MMNLLQKNQLIFKNKKYQINAAFPLVLEYFKYIGDDEHLTIPERLNMALFSFVKESTSELSAEDKMELLEKIYSSFIFTKKDKEDAELINSKKKSFDYEQDMDLIYSSFLQQYGIDLSDKRIFTNLTWSKFNSLLQGLTDDTSFRKVTSYRTVKITDDMSSETQNYLKQMKLIYSLDRKDNDGDGKLTKVDLDMILAPLDMVHKVKKIKELRDQGRIK
;
A
#
# COMPACT_ATOMS: atom_id res chain seq x y z
N MET A 1 -3.64 29.22 13.04
CA MET A 1 -2.64 28.76 12.05
C MET A 1 -2.09 27.43 12.53
N MET A 2 -2.50 26.32 11.92
CA MET A 2 -1.97 24.99 12.26
C MET A 2 -0.57 24.87 11.65
N ASN A 3 0.41 24.53 12.49
CA ASN A 3 1.79 24.36 12.08
C ASN A 3 1.90 23.07 11.25
N LEU A 4 1.62 23.16 9.94
CA LEU A 4 1.52 22.03 8.99
C LEU A 4 2.88 21.45 8.55
N LEU A 5 3.95 21.78 9.27
CA LEU A 5 5.25 21.13 9.09
C LEU A 5 5.55 20.39 10.39
N GLN A 6 5.20 19.10 10.41
CA GLN A 6 5.86 18.20 11.35
C GLN A 6 7.36 18.40 11.15
N LYS A 7 8.07 18.88 12.18
CA LYS A 7 9.53 18.96 12.10
C LYS A 7 9.99 17.52 11.88
N ASN A 8 10.65 17.27 10.75
CA ASN A 8 11.24 15.98 10.38
C ASN A 8 12.44 15.66 11.27
N GLN A 9 12.26 15.74 12.57
CA GLN A 9 13.31 15.72 13.58
C GLN A 9 12.80 15.02 14.83
N LEU A 10 13.63 14.14 15.39
CA LEU A 10 13.36 13.42 16.62
C LEU A 10 14.55 13.62 17.57
N ILE A 11 14.27 13.89 18.84
CA ILE A 11 15.30 13.90 19.89
C ILE A 11 15.22 12.56 20.62
N PHE A 12 16.33 11.83 20.66
CA PHE A 12 16.45 10.55 21.34
C PHE A 12 17.80 10.45 22.04
N LYS A 13 17.79 10.12 23.34
CA LYS A 13 18.99 10.08 24.22
C LYS A 13 19.92 11.30 24.03
N ASN A 14 19.34 12.50 24.10
CA ASN A 14 20.02 13.79 23.92
C ASN A 14 20.70 14.01 22.56
N LYS A 15 20.50 13.12 21.59
CA LYS A 15 20.92 13.28 20.20
C LYS A 15 19.73 13.65 19.33
N LYS A 16 19.97 14.53 18.37
CA LYS A 16 18.98 14.97 17.39
C LYS A 16 19.15 14.17 16.10
N TYR A 17 18.05 13.66 15.57
CA TYR A 17 17.99 12.86 14.36
C TYR A 17 17.11 13.55 13.32
N GLN A 18 17.61 13.77 12.10
CA GLN A 18 16.79 14.15 10.95
C GLN A 18 16.10 12.91 10.39
N ILE A 19 14.78 12.96 10.34
CA ILE A 19 13.95 11.84 9.89
C ILE A 19 13.58 12.03 8.42
N ASN A 20 13.89 11.02 7.61
CA ASN A 20 13.49 10.93 6.22
C ASN A 20 12.29 9.98 6.06
N ALA A 21 11.09 10.50 6.29
CA ALA A 21 9.84 9.75 6.11
C ALA A 21 9.26 9.94 4.70
N ALA A 22 10.08 9.98 3.65
CA ALA A 22 9.60 10.03 2.28
C ALA A 22 8.77 8.77 1.96
N PHE A 23 7.64 8.92 1.28
CA PHE A 23 6.71 7.81 1.02
C PHE A 23 7.36 6.55 0.42
N PRO A 24 8.32 6.64 -0.53
CA PRO A 24 8.88 5.45 -1.16
C PRO A 24 9.73 4.64 -0.17
N LEU A 25 10.45 5.32 0.73
CA LEU A 25 11.26 4.67 1.77
C LEU A 25 10.36 3.92 2.77
N VAL A 26 9.17 4.46 3.04
CA VAL A 26 8.18 3.81 3.91
C VAL A 26 7.56 2.59 3.21
N LEU A 27 7.24 2.68 1.91
CA LEU A 27 6.78 1.53 1.13
C LEU A 27 7.85 0.42 1.05
N GLU A 28 9.10 0.81 0.82
CA GLU A 28 10.25 -0.09 0.79
C GLU A 28 10.47 -0.76 2.16
N TYR A 29 10.35 -0.01 3.26
CA TYR A 29 10.37 -0.55 4.62
C TYR A 29 9.28 -1.61 4.83
N PHE A 30 8.04 -1.37 4.41
CA PHE A 30 6.97 -2.36 4.55
C PHE A 30 7.25 -3.65 3.76
N LYS A 31 7.85 -3.54 2.58
CA LYS A 31 8.26 -4.70 1.77
C LYS A 31 9.28 -5.56 2.52
N TYR A 32 10.31 -4.95 3.11
CA TYR A 32 11.37 -5.69 3.79
C TYR A 32 10.99 -6.20 5.17
N ILE A 33 10.03 -5.58 5.87
CA ILE A 33 9.60 -6.04 7.20
C ILE A 33 8.65 -7.24 7.11
N GLY A 34 7.79 -7.28 6.08
CA GLY A 34 6.75 -8.30 5.94
C GLY A 34 7.25 -9.65 5.41
N ASP A 35 8.06 -9.66 4.34
CA ASP A 35 8.13 -10.83 3.46
C ASP A 35 9.55 -11.32 3.08
N ASP A 36 10.62 -10.62 3.50
CA ASP A 36 11.97 -10.99 3.05
C ASP A 36 12.64 -12.06 3.93
N GLU A 37 12.42 -13.35 3.66
CA GLU A 37 13.00 -14.47 4.44
C GLU A 37 14.55 -14.48 4.52
N HIS A 38 15.24 -13.66 3.71
CA HIS A 38 16.70 -13.64 3.65
C HIS A 38 17.36 -12.67 4.64
N LEU A 39 16.58 -11.83 5.34
CA LEU A 39 17.10 -10.86 6.30
C LEU A 39 16.78 -11.23 7.75
N THR A 40 17.80 -11.24 8.59
CA THR A 40 17.67 -11.37 10.04
C THR A 40 17.03 -10.11 10.67
N ILE A 41 16.44 -10.25 11.86
CA ILE A 41 15.84 -9.11 12.59
C ILE A 41 16.84 -7.95 12.78
N PRO A 42 18.11 -8.18 13.18
CA PRO A 42 19.09 -7.10 13.29
C PRO A 42 19.42 -6.41 11.95
N GLU A 43 19.48 -7.16 10.84
CA GLU A 43 19.71 -6.58 9.51
C GLU A 43 18.55 -5.68 9.09
N ARG A 44 17.30 -6.14 9.27
CA ARG A 44 16.11 -5.31 9.00
C ARG A 44 16.09 -4.04 9.84
N LEU A 45 16.44 -4.15 11.12
CA LEU A 45 16.52 -3.01 12.03
C LEU A 45 17.57 -1.99 11.57
N ASN A 46 18.77 -2.44 11.20
CA ASN A 46 19.83 -1.56 10.71
C ASN A 46 19.46 -0.92 9.37
N MET A 47 18.86 -1.68 8.44
CA MET A 47 18.40 -1.16 7.15
C MET A 47 17.29 -0.10 7.34
N ALA A 48 16.30 -0.38 8.18
CA ALA A 48 15.22 0.57 8.46
C ALA A 48 15.75 1.90 9.02
N LEU A 49 16.67 1.84 9.99
CA LEU A 49 17.28 3.04 10.55
C LEU A 49 18.17 3.77 9.54
N PHE A 50 18.92 3.04 8.71
CA PHE A 50 19.72 3.63 7.63
C PHE A 50 18.84 4.39 6.63
N SER A 51 17.66 3.87 6.31
CA SER A 51 16.71 4.53 5.40
C SER A 51 16.06 5.76 6.02
N PHE A 52 15.66 5.70 7.29
CA PHE A 52 14.86 6.76 7.92
C PHE A 52 15.67 7.84 8.61
N VAL A 53 16.95 7.62 8.90
CA VAL A 53 17.75 8.52 9.73
C VAL A 53 19.01 8.95 8.99
N LYS A 54 19.28 10.26 8.93
CA LYS A 54 20.50 10.77 8.26
C LYS A 54 21.76 10.58 9.09
N GLU A 55 21.63 10.68 10.41
CA GLU A 55 22.75 10.53 11.34
C GLU A 55 23.07 9.06 11.60
N SER A 56 24.35 8.77 11.85
CA SER A 56 24.77 7.40 12.22
C SER A 56 24.09 6.92 13.50
N THR A 57 23.62 5.68 13.46
CA THR A 57 23.06 4.92 14.59
C THR A 57 23.99 3.79 15.05
N SER A 58 25.22 3.72 14.53
CA SER A 58 26.17 2.63 14.83
C SER A 58 26.54 2.50 16.31
N GLU A 59 26.51 3.62 17.04
CA GLU A 59 26.86 3.68 18.47
C GLU A 59 25.71 3.26 19.40
N LEU A 60 24.50 3.07 18.87
CA LEU A 60 23.35 2.63 19.65
C LEU A 60 23.39 1.11 19.86
N SER A 61 22.99 0.66 21.06
CA SER A 61 22.74 -0.77 21.32
C SER A 61 21.58 -1.28 20.46
N ALA A 62 21.40 -2.60 20.39
CA ALA A 62 20.28 -3.18 19.65
C ALA A 62 18.93 -2.73 20.23
N GLU A 63 18.82 -2.66 21.55
CA GLU A 63 17.63 -2.20 22.27
C GLU A 63 17.33 -0.73 21.95
N ASP A 64 18.35 0.12 21.95
CA ASP A 64 18.22 1.54 21.63
C ASP A 64 17.81 1.79 20.18
N LYS A 65 18.32 0.95 19.26
CA LYS A 65 17.92 0.98 17.85
C LYS A 65 16.44 0.60 17.70
N MET A 66 15.99 -0.44 18.40
CA MET A 66 14.57 -0.82 18.40
C MET A 66 13.69 0.30 18.95
N GLU A 67 14.06 0.89 20.10
CA GLU A 67 13.31 2.01 20.69
C GLU A 67 13.27 3.23 19.77
N LEU A 68 14.40 3.57 19.13
CA LEU A 68 14.46 4.66 18.16
C LEU A 68 13.53 4.41 16.96
N LEU A 69 13.57 3.20 16.39
CA LEU A 69 12.70 2.82 15.27
C LEU A 69 11.22 2.88 15.67
N GLU A 70 10.86 2.40 16.86
CA GLU A 70 9.50 2.47 17.38
C GLU A 70 9.02 3.93 17.53
N LYS A 71 9.88 4.82 18.03
CA LYS A 71 9.56 6.26 18.12
C LYS A 71 9.39 6.89 16.73
N ILE A 72 10.22 6.51 15.75
CA ILE A 72 10.07 6.98 14.36
C ILE A 72 8.72 6.49 13.80
N TYR A 73 8.43 5.21 13.96
CA TYR A 73 7.21 4.59 13.46
C TYR A 73 5.96 5.27 14.03
N SER A 74 5.88 5.39 15.35
CA SER A 74 4.75 6.00 16.06
C SER A 74 4.60 7.51 15.85
N SER A 75 5.67 8.19 15.42
CA SER A 75 5.64 9.63 15.18
C SER A 75 5.37 10.00 13.73
N PHE A 76 5.91 9.25 12.77
CA PHE A 76 5.95 9.66 11.35
C PHE A 76 5.24 8.71 10.39
N ILE A 77 5.04 7.45 10.76
CA ILE A 77 4.51 6.41 9.86
C ILE A 77 3.09 5.99 10.24
N PHE A 78 2.88 5.61 11.50
CA PHE A 78 1.60 5.17 12.03
C PHE A 78 1.34 5.83 13.37
N THR A 79 0.74 7.02 13.28
CA THR A 79 0.55 7.92 14.41
C THR A 79 -0.56 7.44 15.33
N LYS A 80 -0.67 8.07 16.51
CA LYS A 80 -1.80 7.83 17.42
C LYS A 80 -3.15 8.01 16.73
N LYS A 81 -3.27 9.01 15.86
CA LYS A 81 -4.49 9.25 15.08
C LYS A 81 -4.79 8.07 14.15
N ASP A 82 -3.79 7.57 13.45
CA ASP A 82 -3.98 6.42 12.54
C ASP A 82 -4.42 5.16 13.30
N LYS A 83 -3.94 4.96 14.53
CA LYS A 83 -4.40 3.90 15.43
C LYS A 83 -5.87 4.08 15.82
N GLU A 84 -6.25 5.28 16.24
CA GLU A 84 -7.63 5.61 16.62
C GLU A 84 -8.59 5.42 15.42
N ASP A 85 -8.20 5.90 14.24
CA ASP A 85 -8.97 5.70 13.00
C ASP A 85 -9.12 4.21 12.64
N ALA A 86 -8.06 3.41 12.82
CA ALA A 86 -8.10 1.97 12.57
C ALA A 86 -8.99 1.20 13.58
N GLU A 87 -9.00 1.59 14.85
CA GLU A 87 -9.86 0.97 15.88
C GLU A 87 -11.35 1.25 15.63
N LEU A 88 -11.69 2.42 15.06
CA LEU A 88 -13.06 2.76 14.68
C LEU A 88 -13.55 1.98 13.46
N ILE A 89 -12.64 1.70 12.51
CA ILE A 89 -12.96 1.02 11.25
C ILE A 89 -12.73 -0.49 11.46
N ASN A 90 -13.74 -1.19 11.98
CA ASN A 90 -13.71 -2.65 12.20
C ASN A 90 -13.85 -3.46 10.87
N SER A 91 -13.05 -3.10 9.87
CA SER A 91 -13.02 -3.72 8.55
C SER A 91 -11.81 -4.63 8.43
N LYS A 92 -12.02 -5.94 8.61
CA LYS A 92 -10.99 -6.97 8.39
C LYS A 92 -10.60 -7.14 6.91
N LYS A 93 -11.33 -6.53 5.97
CA LYS A 93 -11.12 -6.73 4.54
C LYS A 93 -10.19 -5.66 3.98
N LYS A 94 -9.01 -6.08 3.51
CA LYS A 94 -8.03 -5.23 2.83
C LYS A 94 -8.66 -4.66 1.55
N SER A 95 -8.74 -3.33 1.45
CA SER A 95 -9.37 -2.64 0.31
C SER A 95 -8.39 -2.41 -0.85
N PHE A 96 -7.09 -2.34 -0.56
CA PHE A 96 -6.03 -2.15 -1.53
C PHE A 96 -4.68 -2.70 -1.04
N ASP A 97 -3.75 -2.89 -1.97
CA ASP A 97 -2.37 -3.28 -1.71
C ASP A 97 -1.43 -2.30 -2.41
N TYR A 98 -0.43 -1.75 -1.70
CA TYR A 98 0.45 -0.73 -2.28
C TYR A 98 1.29 -1.24 -3.44
N GLU A 99 1.72 -2.50 -3.45
CA GLU A 99 2.54 -3.07 -4.53
C GLU A 99 1.68 -3.33 -5.76
N GLN A 100 0.52 -3.98 -5.58
CA GLN A 100 -0.38 -4.29 -6.68
C GLN A 100 -1.07 -3.05 -7.26
N ASP A 101 -1.41 -2.06 -6.43
CA ASP A 101 -2.18 -0.90 -6.85
C ASP A 101 -1.31 0.33 -7.13
N MET A 102 0.03 0.23 -7.11
CA MET A 102 0.90 1.39 -7.30
C MET A 102 0.63 2.12 -8.62
N ASP A 103 0.35 1.42 -9.71
CA ASP A 103 0.02 2.05 -11.01
C ASP A 103 -1.32 2.80 -10.97
N LEU A 104 -2.30 2.27 -10.23
CA LEU A 104 -3.58 2.94 -10.02
C LEU A 104 -3.41 4.18 -9.14
N ILE A 105 -2.61 4.08 -8.08
CA ILE A 105 -2.27 5.21 -7.20
C ILE A 105 -1.54 6.28 -8.01
N TYR A 106 -0.51 5.90 -8.78
CA TYR A 106 0.26 6.79 -9.65
C TYR A 106 -0.64 7.54 -10.62
N SER A 107 -1.43 6.83 -11.41
CA SER A 107 -2.33 7.44 -12.40
C SER A 107 -3.37 8.35 -11.75
N SER A 108 -3.87 7.99 -10.56
CA SER A 108 -4.85 8.78 -9.82
C SER A 108 -4.24 10.07 -9.24
N PHE A 109 -2.99 10.02 -8.76
CA PHE A 109 -2.26 11.21 -8.30
C PHE A 109 -1.99 12.17 -9.46
N LEU A 110 -1.57 11.63 -10.61
CA LEU A 110 -1.32 12.42 -11.81
C LEU A 110 -2.62 13.05 -12.33
N GLN A 111 -3.70 12.27 -12.42
CA GLN A 111 -5.01 12.74 -12.88
C GLN A 111 -5.58 13.84 -11.98
N GLN A 112 -5.62 13.62 -10.66
CA GLN A 112 -6.35 14.51 -9.76
C GLN A 112 -5.51 15.71 -9.31
N TYR A 113 -4.21 15.51 -9.07
CA TYR A 113 -3.35 16.55 -8.49
C TYR A 113 -2.26 17.06 -9.44
N GLY A 114 -2.07 16.43 -10.61
CA GLY A 114 -0.93 16.73 -11.47
C GLY A 114 0.41 16.33 -10.84
N ILE A 115 0.41 15.43 -9.86
CA ILE A 115 1.60 14.99 -9.14
C ILE A 115 2.16 13.73 -9.81
N ASP A 116 3.32 13.87 -10.45
CA ASP A 116 4.11 12.75 -10.95
C ASP A 116 4.91 12.14 -9.79
N LEU A 117 4.50 10.97 -9.30
CA LEU A 117 5.18 10.25 -8.22
C LEU A 117 6.54 9.66 -8.65
N SER A 118 6.85 9.64 -9.95
CA SER A 118 8.15 9.20 -10.48
C SER A 118 9.19 10.33 -10.54
N ASP A 119 8.77 11.59 -10.40
CA ASP A 119 9.69 12.73 -10.34
C ASP A 119 10.53 12.67 -9.05
N LYS A 120 11.86 12.61 -9.21
CA LYS A 120 12.83 12.56 -8.10
C LYS A 120 12.67 13.70 -7.09
N ARG A 121 12.22 14.88 -7.53
CA ARG A 121 11.96 16.04 -6.65
C ARG A 121 10.74 15.81 -5.78
N ILE A 122 9.69 15.16 -6.31
CA ILE A 122 8.51 14.76 -5.54
C ILE A 122 8.88 13.62 -4.59
N PHE A 123 9.55 12.59 -5.12
CA PHE A 123 10.01 11.41 -4.40
C PHE A 123 10.74 11.76 -3.08
N THR A 124 11.60 12.78 -3.11
CA THR A 124 12.42 13.19 -1.95
C THR A 124 11.72 14.11 -0.96
N ASN A 125 10.62 14.77 -1.36
CA ASN A 125 9.94 15.80 -0.55
C ASN A 125 8.53 15.40 -0.09
N LEU A 126 7.93 14.39 -0.73
CA LEU A 126 6.60 13.90 -0.39
C LEU A 126 6.70 12.93 0.79
N THR A 127 6.50 13.47 2.00
CA THR A 127 6.47 12.68 3.22
C THR A 127 5.29 11.72 3.26
N TRP A 128 5.40 10.65 4.03
CA TRP A 128 4.38 9.62 4.19
C TRP A 128 3.01 10.18 4.61
N SER A 129 2.99 11.08 5.60
CA SER A 129 1.76 11.75 6.02
C SER A 129 1.10 12.56 4.88
N LYS A 130 1.90 13.27 4.07
CA LYS A 130 1.38 14.02 2.90
C LYS A 130 0.87 13.08 1.82
N PHE A 131 1.61 12.02 1.53
CA PHE A 131 1.20 10.97 0.59
C PHE A 131 -0.14 10.35 1.01
N ASN A 132 -0.29 9.93 2.27
CA ASN A 132 -1.55 9.38 2.77
C ASN A 132 -2.69 10.39 2.75
N SER A 133 -2.43 11.66 3.06
CA SER A 133 -3.45 12.70 2.97
C SER A 133 -3.96 12.87 1.54
N LEU A 134 -3.06 12.87 0.55
CA LEU A 134 -3.41 12.93 -0.87
C LEU A 134 -4.16 11.68 -1.34
N LEU A 135 -3.70 10.49 -0.91
CA LEU A 135 -4.33 9.20 -1.22
C LEU A 135 -5.76 9.13 -0.66
N GLN A 136 -5.96 9.58 0.58
CA GLN A 136 -7.28 9.67 1.22
C GLN A 136 -8.17 10.71 0.52
N GLY A 137 -7.60 11.79 -0.03
CA GLY A 137 -8.33 12.80 -0.77
C GLY A 137 -8.72 12.42 -2.21
N LEU A 138 -8.29 11.26 -2.72
CA LEU A 138 -8.70 10.80 -4.06
C LEU A 138 -10.22 10.61 -4.13
N THR A 139 -10.83 11.14 -5.18
CA THR A 139 -12.28 11.07 -5.44
C THR A 139 -12.67 9.82 -6.22
N ASP A 140 -13.96 9.48 -6.21
CA ASP A 140 -14.51 8.29 -6.89
C ASP A 140 -14.32 8.31 -8.42
N ASP A 141 -13.96 9.45 -9.01
CA ASP A 141 -13.65 9.56 -10.44
C ASP A 141 -12.29 8.95 -10.81
N THR A 142 -11.42 8.74 -9.83
CA THR A 142 -10.08 8.19 -10.03
C THR A 142 -10.10 6.67 -10.17
N SER A 143 -9.18 6.13 -10.98
CA SER A 143 -9.07 4.69 -11.20
C SER A 143 -8.83 3.91 -9.91
N PHE A 144 -8.01 4.44 -8.99
CA PHE A 144 -7.77 3.83 -7.69
C PHE A 144 -9.05 3.72 -6.85
N ARG A 145 -9.87 4.78 -6.76
CA ARG A 145 -11.12 4.73 -5.99
C ARG A 145 -12.16 3.79 -6.61
N LYS A 146 -12.28 3.77 -7.94
CA LYS A 146 -13.15 2.81 -8.65
C LYS A 146 -12.77 1.37 -8.36
N VAL A 147 -11.49 1.03 -8.44
CA VAL A 147 -11.01 -0.32 -8.18
C VAL A 147 -11.23 -0.75 -6.73
N THR A 148 -10.88 0.13 -5.78
CA THR A 148 -11.05 -0.17 -4.35
C THR A 148 -12.53 -0.25 -3.93
N SER A 149 -13.42 0.51 -4.59
CA SER A 149 -14.86 0.40 -4.37
C SER A 149 -15.42 -0.93 -4.88
N TYR A 150 -14.98 -1.41 -6.06
CA TYR A 150 -15.38 -2.75 -6.53
C TYR A 150 -14.98 -3.85 -5.54
N ARG A 151 -13.80 -3.78 -4.92
CA ARG A 151 -13.36 -4.79 -3.93
C ARG A 151 -14.21 -4.79 -2.67
N THR A 152 -14.65 -3.61 -2.22
CA THR A 152 -15.29 -3.42 -0.91
C THR A 152 -16.81 -3.40 -0.94
N VAL A 153 -17.43 -3.07 -2.08
CA VAL A 153 -18.90 -2.98 -2.21
C VAL A 153 -19.57 -4.30 -1.81
N LYS A 154 -20.64 -4.22 -1.02
CA LYS A 154 -21.47 -5.39 -0.69
C LYS A 154 -22.44 -5.62 -1.85
N ILE A 155 -22.50 -6.86 -2.32
CA ILE A 155 -23.51 -7.28 -3.30
C ILE A 155 -24.69 -7.78 -2.49
N THR A 156 -25.86 -7.23 -2.76
CA THR A 156 -27.08 -7.46 -1.99
C THR A 156 -28.21 -7.91 -2.92
N ASP A 157 -29.20 -8.62 -2.37
CA ASP A 157 -30.26 -9.24 -3.16
C ASP A 157 -31.25 -8.24 -3.77
N ASP A 158 -31.27 -6.99 -3.29
CA ASP A 158 -32.05 -5.87 -3.83
C ASP A 158 -31.45 -5.28 -5.13
N MET A 159 -30.20 -5.62 -5.46
CA MET A 159 -29.59 -5.22 -6.74
C MET A 159 -30.12 -6.08 -7.89
N SER A 160 -30.24 -5.49 -9.09
CA SER A 160 -30.62 -6.24 -10.30
C SER A 160 -29.62 -7.37 -10.60
N SER A 161 -30.09 -8.46 -11.23
CA SER A 161 -29.21 -9.58 -11.60
C SER A 161 -28.04 -9.14 -12.49
N GLU A 162 -28.25 -8.16 -13.37
CA GLU A 162 -27.20 -7.57 -14.20
C GLU A 162 -26.15 -6.83 -13.35
N THR A 163 -26.59 -5.99 -12.42
CA THR A 163 -25.69 -5.27 -11.49
C THR A 163 -24.90 -6.24 -10.62
N GLN A 164 -25.56 -7.27 -10.07
CA GLN A 164 -24.89 -8.30 -9.28
C GLN A 164 -23.80 -9.01 -10.09
N ASN A 165 -24.12 -9.40 -11.33
CA ASN A 165 -23.17 -10.07 -12.21
C ASN A 165 -21.99 -9.16 -12.58
N TYR A 166 -22.25 -7.90 -12.90
CA TYR A 166 -21.22 -6.91 -13.16
C TYR A 166 -20.28 -6.71 -11.96
N LEU A 167 -20.84 -6.54 -10.75
CA LEU A 167 -20.02 -6.37 -9.54
C LEU A 167 -19.23 -7.64 -9.19
N LYS A 168 -19.78 -8.84 -9.42
CA LYS A 168 -19.04 -10.11 -9.28
C LYS A 168 -17.84 -10.15 -10.24
N GLN A 169 -18.03 -9.76 -11.50
CA GLN A 169 -16.95 -9.69 -12.49
C GLN A 169 -15.87 -8.69 -12.09
N MET A 170 -16.25 -7.47 -11.68
CA MET A 170 -15.27 -6.44 -11.30
C MET A 170 -14.48 -6.85 -10.06
N LYS A 171 -15.13 -7.47 -9.06
CA LYS A 171 -14.45 -8.04 -7.89
C LYS A 171 -13.41 -9.09 -8.26
N LEU A 172 -13.70 -9.89 -9.29
CA LEU A 172 -12.82 -10.94 -9.77
C LEU A 172 -11.62 -10.38 -10.54
N ILE A 173 -11.86 -9.47 -11.48
CA ILE A 173 -10.83 -8.83 -12.32
C ILE A 173 -9.84 -8.05 -11.46
N TYR A 174 -10.36 -7.29 -10.50
CA TYR A 174 -9.56 -6.43 -9.65
C TYR A 174 -9.23 -7.04 -8.29
N SER A 175 -9.42 -8.35 -8.09
CA SER A 175 -9.10 -8.99 -6.81
C SER A 175 -7.65 -8.73 -6.40
N LEU A 176 -7.40 -8.47 -5.12
CA LEU A 176 -6.03 -8.49 -4.61
C LEU A 176 -5.43 -9.89 -4.74
N ASP A 177 -4.13 -9.96 -5.00
CA ASP A 177 -3.39 -11.19 -5.09
C ASP A 177 -3.43 -11.91 -3.73
N ARG A 178 -3.73 -13.20 -3.76
CA ARG A 178 -3.92 -14.01 -2.56
C ARG A 178 -2.57 -14.27 -1.90
N LYS A 179 -2.21 -13.48 -0.89
CA LYS A 179 -1.19 -13.90 0.10
C LYS A 179 -1.82 -14.65 1.29
N ASP A 180 -3.12 -14.48 1.56
CA ASP A 180 -3.82 -15.12 2.67
C ASP A 180 -5.01 -16.00 2.19
N ASN A 181 -4.98 -17.28 2.57
CA ASN A 181 -5.82 -18.39 2.13
C ASN A 181 -7.20 -18.43 2.82
N ASP A 182 -8.27 -18.69 2.04
CA ASP A 182 -9.56 -19.26 2.53
C ASP A 182 -10.36 -19.94 1.37
N GLY A 183 -9.67 -20.68 0.49
CA GLY A 183 -10.26 -21.48 -0.61
C GLY A 183 -9.22 -21.94 -1.63
N ASP A 184 -9.53 -22.92 -2.49
CA ASP A 184 -8.59 -23.63 -3.39
C ASP A 184 -7.95 -22.79 -4.53
N GLY A 185 -8.11 -21.48 -4.53
CA GLY A 185 -7.39 -20.56 -5.43
C GLY A 185 -7.94 -20.43 -6.84
N LYS A 186 -8.68 -21.44 -7.31
CA LYS A 186 -8.84 -21.71 -8.74
C LYS A 186 -10.01 -20.97 -9.36
N LEU A 187 -9.73 -20.36 -10.50
CA LEU A 187 -10.72 -19.77 -11.39
C LEU A 187 -11.39 -20.88 -12.19
N THR A 188 -12.72 -20.81 -12.31
CA THR A 188 -13.43 -21.63 -13.30
C THR A 188 -13.12 -21.12 -14.71
N LYS A 189 -13.45 -21.93 -15.73
CA LYS A 189 -13.33 -21.49 -17.13
C LYS A 189 -14.16 -20.23 -17.41
N VAL A 190 -15.34 -20.14 -16.79
CA VAL A 190 -16.24 -18.97 -16.91
C VAL A 190 -15.58 -17.73 -16.30
N ASP A 191 -14.99 -17.87 -15.11
CA ASP A 191 -14.27 -16.77 -14.44
C ASP A 191 -13.10 -16.28 -15.30
N LEU A 192 -12.34 -17.20 -15.90
CA LEU A 192 -11.24 -16.86 -16.80
C LEU A 192 -11.73 -16.13 -18.07
N ASP A 193 -12.78 -16.66 -18.72
CA ASP A 193 -13.34 -16.05 -19.93
C ASP A 193 -13.86 -14.63 -19.64
N MET A 194 -14.47 -14.41 -18.47
CA MET A 194 -14.88 -13.08 -18.01
C MET A 194 -13.71 -12.12 -17.79
N ILE A 195 -12.64 -12.57 -17.12
CA ILE A 195 -11.43 -11.75 -16.89
C ILE A 195 -10.78 -11.34 -18.21
N LEU A 196 -10.76 -12.26 -19.18
CA LEU A 196 -10.11 -12.05 -20.46
C LEU A 196 -10.97 -11.25 -21.43
N ALA A 197 -12.30 -11.35 -21.37
CA ALA A 197 -13.22 -10.72 -22.33
C ALA A 197 -12.91 -9.24 -22.66
N PRO A 198 -12.67 -8.33 -21.70
CA PRO A 198 -12.42 -6.92 -21.99
C PRO A 198 -10.98 -6.60 -22.42
N LEU A 199 -10.05 -7.56 -22.35
CA LEU A 199 -8.64 -7.35 -22.65
C LEU A 199 -8.33 -7.57 -24.13
N ASP A 200 -7.41 -6.78 -24.68
CA ASP A 200 -6.81 -7.09 -25.99
C ASP A 200 -5.91 -8.34 -25.91
N MET A 201 -5.44 -8.84 -27.05
CA MET A 201 -4.65 -10.07 -27.10
C MET A 201 -3.34 -10.00 -26.29
N VAL A 202 -2.68 -8.85 -26.23
CA VAL A 202 -1.41 -8.72 -25.49
C VAL A 202 -1.69 -8.74 -23.98
N HIS A 203 -2.72 -8.03 -23.54
CA HIS A 203 -3.11 -7.99 -22.13
C HIS A 203 -3.73 -9.32 -21.67
N LYS A 204 -4.45 -10.04 -22.55
CA LYS A 204 -4.92 -11.42 -22.29
C LYS A 204 -3.73 -12.34 -21.98
N VAL A 205 -2.69 -12.32 -22.81
CA VAL A 205 -1.50 -13.17 -22.59
C VAL A 205 -0.80 -12.82 -21.29
N LYS A 206 -0.61 -11.53 -20.99
CA LYS A 206 -0.03 -11.09 -19.71
C LYS A 206 -0.86 -11.55 -18.51
N LYS A 207 -2.19 -11.38 -18.58
CA LYS A 207 -3.09 -11.77 -17.48
C LYS A 207 -3.15 -13.28 -17.28
N ILE A 208 -3.14 -14.07 -18.36
CA ILE A 208 -3.05 -15.54 -18.26
C ILE A 208 -1.74 -15.95 -17.57
N LYS A 209 -0.62 -15.33 -17.93
CA LYS A 209 0.67 -15.61 -17.29
C LYS A 209 0.63 -15.30 -15.80
N GLU A 210 0.16 -14.10 -15.44
CA GLU A 210 -0.02 -13.67 -14.05
C GLU A 210 -0.90 -14.64 -13.24
N LEU A 211 -2.06 -15.01 -13.79
CA LEU A 211 -2.99 -15.95 -13.12
C LEU A 211 -2.39 -17.36 -12.95
N ARG A 212 -1.53 -17.81 -13.87
CA ARG A 212 -0.81 -19.07 -13.77
C ARG A 212 0.29 -19.00 -12.72
N ASP A 213 1.07 -17.92 -12.70
CA ASP A 213 2.12 -17.68 -11.71
C ASP A 213 1.52 -17.60 -10.29
N GLN A 214 0.28 -17.12 -10.16
CA GLN A 214 -0.52 -17.12 -8.92
C GLN A 214 -1.21 -18.46 -8.59
N GLY A 215 -1.07 -19.49 -9.42
CA GLY A 215 -1.71 -20.80 -9.21
C GLY A 215 -3.25 -20.79 -9.34
N ARG A 216 -3.83 -19.74 -9.93
CA ARG A 216 -5.27 -19.56 -10.07
C ARG A 216 -5.86 -20.30 -11.27
N ILE A 217 -5.02 -20.70 -12.22
CA ILE A 217 -5.39 -21.54 -13.37
C ILE A 217 -4.32 -22.61 -13.60
N LYS A 218 -4.69 -23.71 -14.24
CA LYS A 218 -3.75 -24.80 -14.58
C LYS A 218 -2.72 -24.40 -15.65
#